data_AF-A0A1A8ISQ8-F1
#
_entry.id   AF-A0A1A8ISQ8-F1
#
_cell.length_a   1.000
_cell.length_b   1.000
_cell.length_c   1.000
_cell.angle_alpha   90.00
_cell.angle_beta   90.00
_cell.angle_gamma   90.00
#
_symmetry.space_group_name_H-M   'P 1'
#
loop_
_entity.id
_entity.type
_entity.pdbx_description
1 polymer ?
#
loop_
_entity_poly.entity_id
_entity_poly.type
_entity_poly.pdbx_seq_one_letter_code
_entity_poly.pdbx_strand_id
1 'polypeptide(L)'
;SDVLLFVTHFRLDSPCVGQPGEVMMSEHLSQSELDYPFRLLEYINGFRVSKVIFSASELGVFDLLLRSQEALSAQRVAQELGTSMDGMERLLDALVGIEILEVE
;
A
#
# COMPACT_ATOMS: atom_id res chain seq x y z
N SER A 1 15.08 11.79 -5.96
CA SER A 1 13.81 11.85 -6.71
C SER A 1 13.52 10.53 -7.41
N ASP A 2 13.73 9.43 -6.70
CA ASP A 2 13.91 8.08 -7.28
C ASP A 2 12.68 7.18 -7.04
N VAL A 3 11.76 7.62 -6.18
CA VAL A 3 10.49 6.93 -5.88
C VAL A 3 9.56 6.93 -7.10
N LEU A 4 9.60 7.98 -7.93
CA LEU A 4 8.82 8.05 -9.17
C LEU A 4 9.27 7.00 -10.20
N LEU A 5 10.55 6.63 -10.21
CA LEU A 5 11.10 5.61 -11.11
C LEU A 5 10.59 4.22 -10.72
N PHE A 6 10.45 3.94 -9.42
CA PHE A 6 9.95 2.64 -8.95
C PHE A 6 8.48 2.41 -9.32
N VAL A 7 7.66 3.46 -9.26
CA VAL A 7 6.23 3.38 -9.60
C VAL A 7 6.01 3.33 -11.13
N THR A 8 6.83 4.00 -11.93
CA THR A 8 6.71 3.96 -13.40
C THR A 8 7.25 2.68 -14.04
N HIS A 9 8.11 1.92 -13.34
CA HIS A 9 8.72 0.71 -13.88
C HIS A 9 8.04 -0.61 -13.45
N PHE A 10 6.92 -0.56 -12.70
CA PHE A 10 6.07 -1.72 -12.39
C PHE A 10 5.22 -2.10 -13.62
N ARG A 11 5.91 -2.36 -14.74
CA ARG A 11 5.34 -2.90 -15.95
C ARG A 11 5.13 -4.40 -15.74
N LEU A 12 3.88 -4.82 -15.86
CA LEU A 12 3.41 -6.21 -15.83
C LEU A 12 4.16 -7.04 -16.88
N ASP A 13 5.20 -7.76 -16.47
CA ASP A 13 5.74 -8.89 -17.26
C ASP A 13 5.35 -10.17 -16.53
N SER A 14 4.16 -10.67 -16.85
CA SER A 14 3.75 -12.04 -16.52
C SER A 14 3.97 -12.92 -17.75
N PRO A 15 4.77 -14.01 -17.67
CA PRO A 15 4.89 -14.94 -18.78
C PRO A 15 3.65 -15.84 -18.84
N CYS A 16 2.85 -15.69 -19.90
CA CYS A 16 1.76 -16.62 -20.22
C CYS A 16 2.36 -17.95 -20.71
N VAL A 17 2.22 -19.03 -19.92
CA VAL A 17 2.44 -20.40 -20.40
C VAL A 17 1.07 -21.02 -20.67
N GLY A 18 0.79 -21.33 -21.93
CA GLY A 18 -0.36 -22.12 -22.37
C GLY A 18 0.10 -23.28 -23.25
N GLN A 19 -0.41 -24.48 -22.98
CA GLN A 19 -0.41 -25.61 -23.92
C GLN A 19 -1.87 -25.99 -24.25
N PRO A 20 -2.18 -26.46 -25.47
CA PRO A 20 -3.55 -26.72 -25.92
C PRO A 20 -3.92 -28.21 -25.83
N GLY A 21 -5.19 -28.52 -25.52
CA GLY A 21 -5.73 -29.87 -25.65
C GLY A 21 -7.13 -30.07 -25.04
N GLU A 22 -8.15 -30.00 -25.92
CA GLU A 22 -9.50 -30.62 -25.90
C GLU A 22 -10.50 -30.38 -24.75
N VAL A 23 -11.78 -30.29 -25.14
CA VAL A 23 -12.95 -29.82 -24.37
C VAL A 23 -13.89 -30.99 -24.05
N MET A 24 -14.29 -31.19 -22.78
CA MET A 24 -15.63 -31.72 -22.43
C MET A 24 -16.03 -31.34 -21.00
N MET A 25 -17.26 -30.83 -20.85
CA MET A 25 -17.83 -30.16 -19.68
C MET A 25 -18.09 -31.09 -18.48
N SER A 26 -17.71 -30.64 -17.28
CA SER A 26 -18.28 -31.06 -16.00
C SER A 26 -18.22 -29.84 -15.07
N GLU A 27 -19.33 -29.52 -14.41
CA GLU A 27 -19.51 -28.36 -13.54
C GLU A 27 -18.55 -28.38 -12.33
N HIS A 28 -17.33 -27.93 -12.54
CA HIS A 28 -16.37 -27.60 -11.51
C HIS A 28 -15.89 -26.18 -11.82
N LEU A 29 -16.47 -25.18 -11.15
CA LEU A 29 -15.83 -23.87 -11.09
C LEU A 29 -14.50 -24.11 -10.36
N SER A 30 -13.43 -24.24 -11.13
CA SER A 30 -12.08 -24.45 -10.60
C SER A 30 -11.77 -23.32 -9.63
N GLN A 31 -11.23 -23.65 -8.46
CA GLN A 31 -10.82 -22.70 -7.42
C GLN A 31 -10.00 -21.50 -7.98
N SER A 32 -9.31 -21.73 -9.10
CA SER A 32 -8.59 -20.73 -9.90
C SER A 32 -9.40 -19.53 -10.39
N GLU A 33 -10.72 -19.65 -10.63
CA GLU A 33 -11.54 -18.52 -11.10
C GLU A 33 -11.95 -17.59 -9.96
N LEU A 34 -12.08 -18.10 -8.73
CA LEU A 34 -12.26 -17.27 -7.54
C LEU A 34 -10.93 -16.70 -7.03
N ASP A 35 -9.79 -17.33 -7.31
CA ASP A 35 -8.47 -16.80 -6.95
C ASP A 35 -8.10 -15.50 -7.68
N TYR A 36 -8.60 -15.28 -8.91
CA TYR A 36 -8.30 -14.08 -9.69
C TYR A 36 -8.78 -12.77 -9.03
N PRO A 37 -10.05 -12.63 -8.61
CA PRO A 37 -10.50 -11.41 -7.92
C PRO A 37 -9.81 -11.20 -6.57
N PHE A 38 -9.50 -12.28 -5.83
CA PHE A 38 -8.74 -12.15 -4.57
C PHE A 38 -7.30 -11.69 -4.82
N ARG A 39 -6.59 -12.28 -5.78
CA ARG A 39 -5.24 -11.85 -6.19
C ARG A 39 -5.20 -10.40 -6.66
N LEU A 40 -6.20 -9.96 -7.43
CA LEU A 40 -6.31 -8.57 -7.85
C LEU A 40 -6.51 -7.64 -6.64
N LEU A 41 -7.36 -8.03 -5.69
CA LEU A 41 -7.57 -7.26 -4.46
C LEU A 41 -6.29 -7.17 -3.64
N GLU A 42 -5.51 -8.25 -3.54
CA GLU A 42 -4.19 -8.25 -2.88
C GLU A 42 -3.22 -7.27 -3.56
N TYR A 43 -3.15 -7.24 -4.89
CA TYR A 43 -2.30 -6.28 -5.60
C TYR A 43 -2.74 -4.83 -5.39
N ILE A 44 -4.05 -4.57 -5.42
CA ILE A 44 -4.59 -3.23 -5.12
C ILE A 44 -4.26 -2.85 -3.68
N ASN A 45 -4.40 -3.76 -2.72
CA ASN A 45 -4.07 -3.51 -1.33
C ASN A 45 -2.57 -3.25 -1.16
N GLY A 46 -1.71 -4.06 -1.77
CA GLY A 46 -0.25 -3.86 -1.77
C GLY A 46 0.14 -2.50 -2.32
N PHE A 47 -0.44 -2.07 -3.44
CA PHE A 47 -0.20 -0.75 -4.00
C PHE A 47 -0.62 0.38 -3.03
N ARG A 48 -1.79 0.25 -2.40
CA ARG A 48 -2.29 1.22 -1.41
C ARG A 48 -1.35 1.32 -0.21
N VAL A 49 -0.92 0.17 0.34
CA VAL A 49 0.05 0.10 1.45
C VAL A 49 1.36 0.78 1.06
N SER A 50 1.92 0.46 -0.11
CA SER A 50 3.15 1.11 -0.60
C SER A 50 2.99 2.62 -0.73
N LYS A 51 1.85 3.10 -1.22
CA LYS A 51 1.58 4.54 -1.34
C LYS A 51 1.51 5.24 0.02
N VAL A 52 0.89 4.63 1.02
CA VAL A 52 0.83 5.16 2.39
C VAL A 52 2.24 5.31 2.96
N ILE A 53 3.05 4.25 2.90
CA ILE A 53 4.42 4.27 3.42
C ILE A 53 5.28 5.32 2.69
N PHE A 54 5.24 5.34 1.36
CA PHE A 54 6.02 6.31 0.59
C PHE A 54 5.58 7.75 0.83
N SER A 55 4.29 8.03 0.95
CA SER A 55 3.81 9.37 1.29
C SER A 55 4.29 9.81 2.67
N ALA A 56 4.29 8.91 3.66
CA ALA A 56 4.83 9.21 4.99
C ALA A 56 6.34 9.46 4.97
N SER A 57 7.10 8.68 4.19
CA SER A 57 8.54 8.90 3.97
C SER A 57 8.83 10.22 3.27
N GLU A 58 8.11 10.54 2.19
CA GLU A 58 8.30 11.78 1.42
C GLU A 58 7.95 13.03 2.24
N LEU A 59 6.97 12.94 3.13
CA LEU A 59 6.60 14.01 4.07
C LEU A 59 7.54 14.09 5.29
N GLY A 60 8.44 13.12 5.50
CA GLY A 60 9.35 13.11 6.65
C GLY A 60 8.69 12.73 7.98
N VAL A 61 7.55 12.02 7.95
CA VAL A 61 6.80 11.62 9.15
C VAL A 61 7.65 10.74 10.06
N PHE A 62 8.32 9.72 9.49
CA PHE A 62 9.13 8.79 10.28
C PHE A 62 10.35 9.46 10.92
N ASP A 63 11.01 10.36 10.18
CA ASP A 63 12.15 11.12 10.71
C ASP A 63 11.74 12.02 11.87
N LEU A 64 10.56 12.66 11.78
CA LEU A 64 10.04 13.49 12.86
C LEU A 64 9.74 12.66 14.12
N LEU A 65 9.02 11.53 13.97
CA LEU A 65 8.69 10.65 15.09
C LEU A 65 9.95 10.10 15.77
N LEU A 66 10.93 9.66 14.96
CA LEU A 66 12.21 9.14 15.47
C LEU A 66 12.98 10.20 16.27
N ARG A 67 12.97 11.46 15.82
CA ARG A 67 13.66 12.57 16.49
C ARG A 67 12.98 12.99 17.79
N SER A 68 11.64 12.96 17.84
CA SER A 68 10.89 13.38 19.02
C SER A 68 11.01 12.38 20.18
N GLN A 69 11.16 11.07 19.89
CA GLN A 69 11.22 10.01 20.90
C GLN A 69 10.02 9.99 21.87
N GLU A 70 8.88 10.53 21.46
CA GLU A 70 7.62 10.58 22.20
C GLU A 70 6.43 10.43 21.24
N ALA A 71 5.28 10.01 21.78
CA ALA A 71 4.03 10.04 21.03
C ALA A 71 3.66 11.47 20.64
N LEU A 72 3.36 11.66 19.35
CA LEU A 72 2.94 12.95 18.81
C LEU A 72 1.48 12.88 18.36
N SER A 73 0.72 13.93 18.65
CA SER A 73 -0.62 14.10 18.08
C SER A 73 -0.54 14.43 16.59
N ALA A 74 -1.56 14.03 15.83
CA ALA A 74 -1.66 14.36 14.40
C ALA A 74 -1.56 15.87 14.14
N GLN A 75 -2.13 16.70 15.02
CA GLN A 75 -2.02 18.15 14.94
C GLN A 75 -0.56 18.61 15.06
N ARG A 76 0.21 18.05 16.00
CA ARG A 76 1.62 18.41 16.18
C ARG A 76 2.46 18.01 14.98
N VAL A 77 2.25 16.80 14.46
CA VAL A 77 2.92 16.30 13.24
C VAL A 77 2.60 17.19 12.05
N ALA A 78 1.32 17.55 11.85
CA ALA A 78 0.90 18.40 10.74
C ALA A 78 1.53 19.80 10.81
N GLN A 79 1.60 20.40 12.00
CA GLN A 79 2.23 21.70 12.23
C GLN A 79 3.73 21.68 11.94
N GLU A 80 4.45 20.69 12.46
CA GLU A 80 5.91 20.58 12.29
C GLU A 80 6.30 20.29 10.83
N LEU A 81 5.48 19.54 10.10
CA LEU A 81 5.71 19.22 8.69
C LEU A 81 5.06 20.22 7.71
N GLY A 82 4.35 21.23 8.22
CA GLY A 82 3.69 22.24 7.37
C GLY A 82 2.61 21.67 6.44
N THR A 83 1.90 20.62 6.89
CA THR A 83 0.86 19.93 6.10
C THR A 83 -0.54 20.20 6.64
N SER A 84 -1.57 19.80 5.89
CA SER A 84 -2.95 19.89 6.36
C SER A 84 -3.20 18.90 7.50
N MET A 85 -3.88 19.35 8.55
CA MET A 85 -4.28 18.51 9.69
C MET A 85 -5.07 17.26 9.25
N ASP A 86 -6.13 17.44 8.44
CA ASP A 86 -6.98 16.34 7.96
C ASP A 86 -6.19 15.29 7.17
N GLY A 87 -5.33 15.75 6.24
CA GLY A 87 -4.49 14.85 5.46
C GLY A 87 -3.48 14.08 6.32
N MET A 88 -2.90 14.73 7.33
CA MET A 88 -1.95 14.08 8.25
C MET A 88 -2.64 13.07 9.16
N GLU A 89 -3.80 13.43 9.72
CA GLU A 89 -4.62 12.52 10.54
C GLU A 89 -4.95 11.23 9.76
N ARG A 90 -5.46 11.38 8.53
CA ARG A 90 -5.78 10.23 7.67
C ARG A 90 -4.55 9.40 7.28
N LEU A 91 -3.40 10.03 7.12
CA LEU A 91 -2.15 9.32 6.82
C LEU A 91 -1.66 8.52 8.04
N LEU A 92 -1.71 9.12 9.23
CA LEU A 92 -1.33 8.46 10.48
C LEU A 92 -2.31 7.31 10.81
N ASP A 93 -3.61 7.54 10.66
CA ASP A 93 -4.63 6.48 10.80
C ASP A 93 -4.39 5.33 9.82
N ALA A 94 -4.03 5.64 8.58
CA ALA A 94 -3.69 4.61 7.60
C ALA A 94 -2.45 3.82 8.01
N LEU A 95 -1.41 4.49 8.52
CA LEU A 95 -0.18 3.85 9.04
C LEU A 95 -0.45 2.95 10.24
N VAL A 96 -1.34 3.35 11.15
CA VAL A 96 -1.83 2.51 12.26
C VAL A 96 -2.62 1.31 11.73
N GLY A 97 -3.52 1.54 10.76
CA GLY A 97 -4.33 0.48 10.16
C GLY A 97 -3.54 -0.56 9.37
N ILE A 98 -2.30 -0.26 8.97
CA ILE A 98 -1.36 -1.21 8.36
C ILE A 98 -0.26 -1.66 9.33
N GLU A 99 -0.42 -1.40 10.62
CA GLU A 99 0.46 -1.86 11.71
C GLU A 99 1.91 -1.36 11.63
N ILE A 100 2.13 -0.18 11.03
CA ILE A 100 3.45 0.47 10.99
C ILE A 100 3.64 1.43 12.18
N LEU A 101 2.56 2.02 12.67
CA LEU A 101 2.54 2.87 13.86
C LEU A 101 1.55 2.31 14.90
N GLU A 102 1.78 2.65 16.16
CA GLU A 102 0.89 2.33 17.28
C GLU A 102 0.29 3.62 17.86
N VAL A 103 -0.85 3.49 18.54
CA VAL A 103 -1.52 4.60 19.24
C VAL A 103 -1.28 4.42 20.75
N GLU A 104 -0.71 5.45 21.39
CA GLU A 104 -0.57 5.56 22.86
C GLU A 104 -1.69 6.41 23.49
#